data_AF-A0A7M3NRN6-F1
#
_entry.id   AF-A0A7M3NRN6-F1
#
_cell.length_a   1.000
_cell.length_b   1.000
_cell.length_c   1.000
_cell.angle_alpha   90.00
_cell.angle_beta   90.00
_cell.angle_gamma   90.00
#
_symmetry.space_group_name_H-M   'P 1'
#
loop_
_entity.id
_entity.type
_entity.pdbx_description
1 polymer ?
#
loop_
_entity_poly.entity_id
_entity_poly.type
_entity_poly.pdbx_seq_one_letter_code
_entity_poly.pdbx_strand_id
1 'polypeptide(L)' 'METLAYAQVGSAETRRDALLGWQKSSHSNPDGACVEVAHPTRDRVLFRDSKQPKGGVVGVSRPAVAAFTAALAGGDL' A
#
# COMPACT_ATOMS: atom_id res chain seq x y z
N MET A 1 -11.60 3.35 -30.56
CA MET A 1 -10.51 4.28 -30.21
C MET A 1 -10.29 4.31 -28.69
N GLU A 2 -10.09 3.16 -28.02
CA GLU A 2 -9.98 3.11 -26.55
C GLU A 2 -8.80 2.25 -26.05
N THR A 3 -8.23 1.41 -26.92
CA THR A 3 -7.15 0.47 -26.56
C THR A 3 -5.81 1.15 -26.30
N LEU A 4 -5.51 2.24 -27.02
CA LEU A 4 -4.24 2.97 -26.86
C LEU A 4 -4.17 3.75 -25.53
N ALA A 5 -5.31 4.27 -25.05
CA ALA A 5 -5.37 4.97 -23.77
C ALA A 5 -5.16 4.00 -22.60
N TYR A 6 -5.78 2.81 -22.64
CA TYR A 6 -5.63 1.79 -21.59
C TYR A 6 -4.17 1.33 -21.43
N ALA A 7 -3.48 1.04 -22.54
CA ALA A 7 -2.09 0.58 -22.52
C ALA A 7 -1.15 1.63 -21.88
N GLN A 8 -1.37 2.92 -22.15
CA GLN A 8 -0.60 4.01 -21.56
C GLN A 8 -0.85 4.13 -20.05
N VAL A 9 -2.10 4.01 -19.61
CA VAL A 9 -2.47 4.03 -18.18
C VAL A 9 -1.80 2.87 -17.44
N GLY A 10 -1.85 1.65 -17.99
CA GLY A 10 -1.21 0.48 -17.37
C GLY A 10 0.32 0.60 -17.25
N SER A 11 0.97 1.25 -18.22
CA SER A 11 2.41 1.54 -18.17
C SER A 11 2.75 2.58 -17.09
N ALA A 12 1.92 3.61 -16.94
CA ALA A 12 2.14 4.66 -15.96
C ALA A 12 1.83 4.17 -14.52
N GLU A 13 0.85 3.30 -14.34
CA GLU A 13 0.49 2.70 -13.05
C GLU A 13 1.60 1.77 -12.54
N THR A 14 2.12 0.88 -13.39
CA THR A 14 3.25 0.00 -13.06
C THR A 14 4.49 0.80 -12.65
N ARG A 15 4.78 1.91 -13.35
CA ARG A 15 5.89 2.80 -12.98
C ARG A 15 5.67 3.48 -11.64
N ARG A 16 4.45 3.94 -11.35
CA ARG A 16 4.13 4.54 -10.04
C ARG A 16 4.35 3.53 -8.92
N ASP A 17 3.86 2.31 -9.07
CA ASP A 17 4.09 1.25 -8.08
C ASP A 17 5.57 0.96 -7.82
N ALA A 18 6.38 0.90 -8.88
CA ALA A 18 7.81 0.72 -8.74
C ALA A 18 8.47 1.90 -7.99
N LEU A 19 8.03 3.15 -8.25
CA LEU A 19 8.55 4.36 -7.59
C LEU A 19 8.12 4.47 -6.12
N LEU A 20 6.95 3.92 -5.76
CA LEU A 20 6.44 3.94 -4.39
C LEU A 20 7.23 3.03 -3.44
N GLY A 21 7.98 2.06 -3.99
CA GLY A 21 8.84 1.18 -3.20
C GLY A 21 8.04 0.30 -2.23
N TRP A 22 6.98 -0.35 -2.72
CA TRP A 22 6.17 -1.26 -1.91
C TRP A 22 6.99 -2.35 -1.24
N GLN A 23 6.76 -2.54 0.06
CA GLN A 23 7.37 -3.59 0.88
C GLN A 23 6.28 -4.50 1.44
N LYS A 24 6.42 -5.80 1.21
CA LYS A 24 5.53 -6.80 1.79
C LYS A 24 5.76 -6.91 3.30
N SER A 25 4.70 -6.93 4.09
CA SER A 25 4.80 -7.14 5.53
C SER A 25 5.38 -8.52 5.86
N SER A 26 6.30 -8.59 6.84
CA SER A 26 6.87 -9.84 7.37
C SER A 26 5.84 -10.72 8.09
N HIS A 27 4.67 -10.18 8.44
CA HIS A 27 3.56 -10.91 9.05
C HIS A 27 2.62 -11.54 8.01
N SER A 28 3.00 -11.51 6.72
CA SER A 28 2.27 -12.19 5.65
C SER A 28 2.66 -13.67 5.61
N ASN A 29 1.68 -14.57 5.69
CA ASN A 29 1.92 -16.00 5.58
C ASN A 29 2.13 -16.45 4.12
N PRO A 30 2.75 -17.62 3.88
CA PRO A 30 2.99 -18.16 2.54
C PRO A 30 1.69 -18.37 1.74
N ASP A 31 0.62 -18.78 2.43
CA ASP A 31 -0.70 -19.06 1.84
C ASP A 31 -1.60 -17.81 1.70
N GLY A 32 -1.10 -16.63 2.08
CA GLY A 32 -1.89 -15.42 2.09
C GLY A 32 -1.05 -14.18 2.36
N ALA A 33 -0.54 -13.58 1.28
CA ALA A 33 -0.03 -12.22 1.29
C ALA A 33 -1.19 -11.26 1.62
N CYS A 34 -1.13 -10.50 2.71
CA CYS A 34 -2.28 -9.70 3.15
C CYS A 34 -2.07 -8.19 3.02
N VAL A 35 -0.85 -7.69 3.18
CA VAL A 35 -0.60 -6.24 3.16
C VAL A 35 0.79 -5.92 2.60
N GLU A 36 0.83 -4.94 1.69
CA GLU A 36 2.05 -4.20 1.35
C GLU A 36 1.97 -2.78 1.87
N VAL A 37 3.13 -2.22 2.23
CA VAL A 37 3.27 -0.89 2.79
C VAL A 37 4.24 -0.08 1.92
N ALA A 38 3.94 1.20 1.70
CA ALA A 38 4.84 2.14 1.04
C ALA A 38 4.92 3.46 1.81
N HIS A 39 6.07 4.13 1.70
CA HIS A 39 6.35 5.42 2.32
C HIS A 39 6.65 6.46 1.24
N PRO A 40 5.63 6.94 0.49
CA PRO A 40 5.84 7.85 -0.65
C PRO A 40 6.41 9.20 -0.23
N THR A 41 6.17 9.61 1.00
CA THR A 41 6.63 10.87 1.60
C THR A 41 6.91 10.67 3.08
N ARG A 42 7.49 11.69 3.71
CA ARG A 42 7.74 11.69 5.16
C ARG A 42 6.49 11.74 6.04
N ASP A 43 5.31 12.02 5.49
CA ASP A 43 4.08 12.23 6.28
C ASP A 43 2.94 11.30 5.91
N ARG A 44 3.18 10.35 4.99
CA ARG A 44 2.18 9.40 4.52
C ARG A 44 2.70 7.97 4.55
N VAL A 45 1.78 7.07 4.89
CA VAL A 45 1.94 5.63 4.77
C VAL A 45 0.81 5.14 3.89
N LEU A 46 1.13 4.33 2.90
CA LEU A 46 0.15 3.67 2.05
C LEU A 46 0.08 2.20 2.43
N PHE A 47 -1.13 1.65 2.42
CA PHE A 47 -1.41 0.23 2.62
C PHE A 47 -2.23 -0.28 1.45
N ARG A 48 -1.92 -1.47 0.95
CA ARG A 48 -2.77 -2.17 -0.02
C ARG A 48 -2.80 -3.67 0.21
N ASP A 49 -3.83 -4.31 -0.34
CA ASP A 49 -3.93 -5.76 -0.41
C ASP A 49 -2.91 -6.31 -1.43
N SER A 50 -1.95 -7.12 -0.96
CA SER A 50 -0.96 -7.77 -1.83
C SER A 50 -1.61 -8.69 -2.88
N LYS A 51 -2.82 -9.22 -2.62
CA LYS A 51 -3.56 -10.09 -3.56
C LYS A 51 -4.21 -9.29 -4.68
N GLN A 52 -4.46 -8.01 -4.44
CA GLN A 52 -5.10 -7.09 -5.36
C GLN A 52 -4.23 -5.83 -5.50
N PRO A 53 -3.03 -5.93 -6.10
CA PRO A 53 -2.10 -4.81 -6.20
C PRO A 53 -2.65 -3.66 -7.04
N LYS A 54 -3.59 -3.94 -7.95
CA LYS A 54 -4.36 -2.96 -8.74
C LYS A 54 -5.65 -2.50 -8.06
N GLY A 55 -5.91 -2.99 -6.84
CA GLY A 55 -7.05 -2.61 -6.02
C GLY A 55 -6.84 -1.26 -5.33
N GLY A 56 -7.73 -0.94 -4.39
CA GLY A 56 -7.65 0.30 -3.63
C GLY A 56 -6.41 0.39 -2.74
N VAL A 57 -5.90 1.61 -2.60
CA VAL A 57 -4.81 1.97 -1.69
C VAL A 57 -5.35 2.83 -0.57
N VAL A 58 -5.08 2.46 0.69
CA VAL A 58 -5.43 3.24 1.86
C VAL A 58 -4.24 4.13 2.25
N GLY A 59 -4.42 5.44 2.17
CA GLY A 59 -3.41 6.42 2.57
C GLY A 59 -3.70 7.01 3.95
N VAL A 60 -2.75 6.89 4.87
CA VAL A 60 -2.87 7.36 6.26
C VAL A 60 -1.69 8.29 6.58
N SER A 61 -1.89 9.27 7.47
CA SER A 61 -0.79 10.07 7.97
C SER A 61 0.14 9.25 8.87
N ARG A 62 1.45 9.52 8.85
CA ARG A 62 2.38 8.81 9.74
C ARG A 62 2.03 8.94 11.23
N PRO A 63 1.63 10.13 11.75
CA PRO A 63 1.20 10.25 13.15
C PRO A 63 -0.02 9.37 13.47
N ALA A 64 -0.99 9.26 12.56
CA ALA A 64 -2.17 8.44 12.78
C ALA A 64 -1.84 6.94 12.77
N VAL A 65 -0.94 6.48 11.88
CA VAL A 65 -0.45 5.09 11.92
C VAL A 65 0.25 4.81 13.25
N ALA A 66 1.13 5.71 13.70
CA ALA A 66 1.84 5.55 14.95
C ALA A 66 0.88 5.45 16.15
N ALA A 67 -0.09 6.37 16.24
CA ALA A 67 -1.11 6.38 17.28
C ALA A 67 -1.95 5.08 17.27
N PHE A 68 -2.40 4.65 16.09
CA PHE A 68 -3.16 3.42 15.93
C PHE A 68 -2.35 2.19 16.38
N THR A 69 -1.10 2.06 15.93
CA THR A 69 -0.25 0.93 16.32
C THR A 69 0.08 0.93 17.82
N ALA A 70 0.26 2.10 18.43
CA ALA A 70 0.49 2.21 19.87
C ALA A 70 -0.75 1.77 20.67
N ALA A 71 -1.95 2.20 20.26
CA ALA A 71 -3.19 1.80 20.91
C ALA A 71 -3.45 0.28 20.76
N LEU A 72 -3.17 -0.30 19.59
CA LEU A 72 -3.22 -1.77 19.40
C LEU A 72 -2.26 -2.51 20.33
N ALA A 73 -1.03 -2.03 20.47
CA ALA A 73 -0.03 -2.65 21.34
C ALA A 73 -0.36 -2.49 22.84
N GLY A 74 -1.06 -1.41 23.20
CA GLY A 74 -1.52 -1.13 24.57
C GLY A 74 -2.79 -1.87 24.96
N GLY A 75 -3.56 -2.39 24.00
CA GLY A 75 -4.88 -3.00 24.26
C GLY A 75 -6.00 -1.98 24.45
N ASP A 76 -5.83 -0.77 23.92
CA ASP A 76 -6.77 0.37 24.06
C ASP A 76 -7.76 0.48 22.88
N LEU A 77 -7.89 -0.58 22.06
CA LEU A 77 -8.77 -0.68 20.89
C LEU A 77 -9.61 -1.96 20.92
#